data_AF-A0A7J8LPK9-F1
#
_entry.id   AF-A0A7J8LPK9-F1
#
_cell.length_a   1.000
_cell.length_b   1.000
_cell.length_c   1.000
_cell.angle_alpha   90.00
_cell.angle_beta   90.00
_cell.angle_gamma   90.00
#
_symmetry.space_group_name_H-M   'P 1'
#
loop_
_entity.id
_entity.type
_entity.pdbx_description
1 polymer ?
#
loop_
_entity_poly.entity_id
_entity_poly.type
_entity_poly.pdbx_seq_one_letter_code
_entity_poly.pdbx_strand_id
1 'polypeptide(L)'
;MGSLSDQPHFVLFPFMAQGHLIPMVDIGRLLAQRDVIVTIVTTPHNAGRVQNTIARAIESGLPIRLVQLQFPGKEVGLQDGVENVDMLSSREDFVDFFTAANKMEE
;
A
#
# COMPACT_ATOMS: atom_id res chain seq x y z
N MET A 1 8.44 -32.64 -1.74
CA MET A 1 8.78 -31.45 -0.95
C MET A 1 9.37 -30.44 -1.92
N GLY A 2 8.69 -29.34 -2.18
CA GLY A 2 9.17 -28.31 -3.12
C GLY A 2 10.44 -27.64 -2.61
N SER A 3 11.33 -27.29 -3.51
CA SER A 3 12.54 -26.50 -3.20
C SER A 3 12.17 -25.19 -2.51
N LEU A 4 12.95 -24.74 -1.53
CA LEU A 4 12.83 -23.43 -0.86
C LEU A 4 12.95 -22.23 -1.84
N SER A 5 13.33 -22.47 -3.09
CA SER A 5 13.54 -21.46 -4.13
C SER A 5 12.28 -21.03 -4.91
N ASP A 6 11.14 -21.71 -4.75
CA ASP A 6 9.95 -21.50 -5.60
C ASP A 6 8.73 -20.94 -4.85
N GLN A 7 8.91 -20.41 -3.64
CA GLN A 7 7.79 -19.82 -2.89
C GLN A 7 7.30 -18.55 -3.61
N PRO A 8 6.03 -18.47 -4.04
CA PRO A 8 5.52 -17.28 -4.68
C PRO A 8 5.64 -16.06 -3.79
N HIS A 9 6.00 -14.92 -4.37
CA HIS A 9 6.04 -13.63 -3.69
C HIS A 9 5.13 -12.66 -4.43
N PHE A 10 4.07 -12.21 -3.74
CA PHE A 10 3.13 -11.23 -4.28
C PHE A 10 3.51 -9.83 -3.79
N VAL A 11 3.58 -8.89 -4.73
CA VAL A 11 3.65 -7.46 -4.42
C VAL A 11 2.27 -6.86 -4.68
N LEU A 12 1.66 -6.35 -3.62
CA LEU A 12 0.37 -5.68 -3.65
C LEU A 12 0.61 -4.19 -3.56
N PHE A 13 0.23 -3.45 -4.61
CA PHE A 13 0.33 -2.01 -4.66
C PHE A 13 -1.08 -1.40 -4.79
N PRO A 14 -1.85 -1.32 -3.69
CA PRO A 14 -3.17 -0.71 -3.71
C PRO A 14 -3.12 0.75 -4.11
N PHE A 15 -4.12 1.18 -4.87
CA PHE A 15 -4.37 2.60 -5.06
C PHE A 15 -4.68 3.28 -3.72
N MET A 16 -4.23 4.53 -3.56
CA MET A 16 -4.31 5.30 -2.32
C MET A 16 -5.72 5.85 -2.04
N ALA A 17 -6.69 4.95 -1.95
CA ALA A 17 -8.07 5.20 -1.56
C ALA A 17 -8.53 4.07 -0.63
N GLN A 18 -9.35 4.36 0.38
CA GLN A 18 -9.69 3.37 1.41
C GLN A 18 -10.41 2.13 0.85
N GLY A 19 -11.27 2.32 -0.15
CA GLY A 19 -11.95 1.23 -0.87
C GLY A 19 -11.00 0.30 -1.65
N HIS A 20 -9.74 0.68 -1.85
CA HIS A 20 -8.70 -0.15 -2.45
C HIS A 20 -7.71 -0.67 -1.41
N LEU A 21 -7.26 0.20 -0.50
CA LEU A 21 -6.27 -0.12 0.53
C LEU A 21 -6.74 -1.25 1.46
N ILE A 22 -7.93 -1.11 2.05
CA ILE A 22 -8.42 -2.08 3.04
C ILE A 22 -8.62 -3.46 2.41
N PRO A 23 -9.34 -3.60 1.28
CA PRO A 23 -9.50 -4.92 0.65
C PRO A 23 -8.19 -5.55 0.20
N MET A 24 -7.22 -4.76 -0.26
CA MET A 24 -5.91 -5.28 -0.67
C MET A 24 -5.08 -5.76 0.53
N VAL A 25 -5.19 -5.11 1.69
CA VAL A 25 -4.61 -5.62 2.95
C VAL A 25 -5.25 -6.95 3.34
N ASP A 26 -6.57 -7.07 3.22
CA ASP A 26 -7.26 -8.34 3.53
C ASP A 26 -6.89 -9.46 2.55
N ILE A 27 -6.79 -9.16 1.25
CA ILE A 27 -6.27 -10.10 0.24
C ILE A 27 -4.84 -10.51 0.58
N GLY A 28 -3.98 -9.56 0.96
CA GLY A 28 -2.61 -9.84 1.38
C GLY A 28 -2.54 -10.78 2.58
N ARG A 29 -3.43 -10.61 3.57
CA ARG A 29 -3.53 -11.52 4.71
C ARG A 29 -4.01 -12.91 4.30
N LEU A 30 -5.01 -13.01 3.42
CA LEU A 30 -5.51 -14.29 2.90
C LEU A 30 -4.45 -15.04 2.07
N LEU A 31 -3.61 -14.32 1.34
CA LEU A 31 -2.47 -14.90 0.63
C LEU A 31 -1.41 -15.39 1.63
N ALA A 32 -1.03 -14.55 2.60
CA ALA A 32 -0.02 -14.89 3.60
C ALA A 32 -0.40 -16.09 4.48
N GLN A 33 -1.69 -16.31 4.73
CA GLN A 33 -2.22 -17.50 5.41
C GLN A 33 -1.97 -18.82 4.67
N ARG A 34 -1.59 -18.77 3.39
CA ARG A 34 -1.20 -19.94 2.58
C ARG A 34 0.31 -20.11 2.51
N ASP A 35 1.04 -19.56 3.48
CA ASP A 35 2.50 -19.54 3.53
C ASP A 35 3.11 -18.94 2.25
N VAL A 36 2.59 -17.80 1.79
CA VAL A 36 3.06 -17.07 0.62
C VAL A 36 3.58 -15.71 1.05
N ILE A 37 4.75 -15.29 0.57
CA ILE A 37 5.31 -13.99 0.92
C ILE A 37 4.48 -12.89 0.27
N VAL A 38 4.08 -11.88 1.05
CA VAL A 38 3.33 -10.72 0.56
C VAL A 38 4.02 -9.44 0.96
N THR A 39 4.34 -8.58 -0.01
CA THR A 39 4.73 -7.19 0.24
C THR A 39 3.57 -6.28 -0.11
N ILE A 40 3.12 -5.46 0.84
CA ILE A 40 2.16 -4.38 0.60
C ILE A 40 2.95 -3.09 0.47
N VAL A 41 2.85 -2.44 -0.69
CA VAL A 41 3.47 -1.15 -0.99
C VAL A 41 2.41 -0.06 -0.84
N THR A 42 2.73 1.00 -0.10
CA THR A 42 1.83 2.14 0.09
C THR A 42 2.63 3.38 0.46
N THR A 43 1.98 4.47 0.84
CA THR A 43 2.64 5.73 1.26
C THR A 43 2.65 5.86 2.80
N PRO A 44 3.48 6.73 3.41
CA PRO A 44 3.57 6.87 4.87
C PRO A 44 2.23 7.10 5.58
N HIS A 45 1.40 8.02 5.07
CA HIS A 45 0.09 8.30 5.65
C HIS A 45 -0.84 7.09 5.57
N ASN A 46 -0.86 6.42 4.41
CA ASN A 46 -1.69 5.23 4.21
C ASN A 46 -1.21 4.02 5.02
N ALA A 47 0.10 3.88 5.21
CA ALA A 47 0.68 2.87 6.10
C ALA A 47 0.18 3.05 7.54
N GLY A 48 0.14 4.29 8.04
CA GLY A 48 -0.41 4.60 9.37
C GLY A 48 -1.86 4.12 9.56
N ARG A 49 -2.68 4.13 8.50
CA ARG A 49 -4.08 3.66 8.56
C ARG A 49 -4.21 2.15 8.73
N VAL A 50 -3.23 1.36 8.31
CA VAL A 50 -3.29 -0.12 8.31
C VAL A 50 -2.22 -0.79 9.17
N GLN A 51 -1.30 -0.01 9.75
CA GLN A 51 -0.14 -0.49 10.51
C GLN A 51 -0.55 -1.47 11.62
N ASN A 52 -1.56 -1.16 12.41
CA ASN A 52 -1.99 -2.03 13.51
C ASN A 52 -2.50 -3.39 13.02
N THR A 53 -3.20 -3.42 11.88
CA THR A 53 -3.72 -4.65 11.29
C THR A 53 -2.59 -5.50 10.72
N ILE A 54 -1.62 -4.88 10.05
CA ILE A 54 -0.45 -5.56 9.49
C ILE A 54 0.48 -6.04 10.61
N ALA A 55 0.72 -5.23 11.64
CA ALA A 55 1.56 -5.61 12.78
C ALA A 55 1.04 -6.87 13.47
N ARG A 56 -0.27 -6.94 13.77
CA ARG A 56 -0.88 -8.15 14.33
C ARG A 56 -0.73 -9.39 13.43
N ALA A 57 -0.81 -9.20 12.11
CA ALA A 57 -0.61 -10.29 11.16
C ALA A 57 0.84 -10.82 11.21
N ILE A 58 1.82 -9.92 11.25
CA ILE A 58 3.24 -10.26 11.38
C ILE A 58 3.52 -10.95 12.73
N GLU A 59 2.98 -10.42 13.83
CA GLU A 59 3.08 -11.02 15.17
C GLU A 59 2.50 -12.44 15.23
N SER A 60 1.45 -12.71 14.43
CA SER A 60 0.88 -14.05 14.27
C SER A 60 1.69 -14.99 13.37
N GLY A 61 2.84 -14.54 12.86
CA GLY A 61 3.75 -15.33 12.03
C GLY A 61 3.44 -15.28 10.52
N LEU A 62 2.52 -14.43 10.06
CA LEU A 62 2.22 -14.32 8.63
C LEU A 62 3.37 -13.61 7.89
N PRO A 63 3.83 -14.12 6.73
CA PRO A 63 4.94 -13.56 5.96
C PRO A 63 4.55 -12.29 5.18
N ILE A 64 4.15 -11.24 5.89
CA ILE A 64 3.75 -9.94 5.34
C ILE A 64 4.85 -8.91 5.55
N ARG A 65 5.12 -8.09 4.53
CA ARG A 65 6.00 -6.92 4.58
C ARG A 65 5.20 -5.68 4.21
N LEU A 66 5.52 -4.55 4.85
CA LEU A 66 4.97 -3.24 4.53
C LEU A 66 6.09 -2.33 4.06
N VAL A 67 6.00 -1.86 2.83
CA VAL A 67 6.95 -0.92 2.21
C VAL A 67 6.25 0.42 2.03
N GLN A 68 6.95 1.49 2.39
CA GLN A 68 6.44 2.86 2.31
C GLN A 68 7.23 3.63 1.24
N LEU A 69 6.54 4.11 0.23
CA LEU A 69 7.09 4.97 -0.83
C LEU A 69 6.65 6.41 -0.62
N GLN A 70 7.52 7.36 -0.91
CA GLN A 70 7.17 8.78 -0.85
C GLN A 70 6.14 9.09 -1.94
N PHE A 71 5.09 9.83 -1.57
CA PHE A 71 4.10 10.26 -2.55
C PHE A 71 4.54 11.57 -3.22
N PRO A 72 4.71 11.62 -4.55
CA PRO A 72 5.25 12.79 -5.25
C PRO A 72 4.18 13.90 -5.47
N GLY A 73 3.27 14.08 -4.50
CA GLY A 73 2.17 15.05 -4.61
C GLY A 73 2.67 16.49 -4.73
N LYS A 74 3.75 16.84 -4.03
CA LYS A 74 4.34 18.18 -4.06
C LYS A 74 4.84 18.57 -5.45
N GLU A 75 5.34 17.62 -6.23
CA GLU A 75 5.88 17.85 -7.58
C GLU A 75 4.81 18.27 -8.59
N VAL A 76 3.55 17.95 -8.30
CA VAL A 76 2.38 18.26 -9.14
C VAL A 76 1.49 19.32 -8.50
N GLY A 77 1.94 19.98 -7.44
CA GLY A 77 1.24 21.11 -6.82
C GLY A 77 0.23 20.75 -5.73
N LEU A 78 0.16 19.48 -5.29
CA LEU A 78 -0.67 19.11 -4.13
C LEU A 78 -0.07 19.66 -2.83
N GLN A 79 -0.94 19.88 -1.84
CA GLN A 79 -0.52 20.25 -0.50
C GLN A 79 0.32 19.13 0.14
N ASP A 80 1.33 19.53 0.92
CA ASP A 80 2.21 18.60 1.63
C ASP A 80 1.37 17.67 2.53
N GLY A 81 1.61 16.35 2.41
CA GLY A 81 0.92 15.32 3.20
C GLY A 81 -0.41 14.83 2.63
N VAL A 82 -0.88 15.35 1.49
CA VAL A 82 -2.05 14.81 0.79
C VAL A 82 -1.66 13.54 0.05
N GLU A 83 -1.90 12.38 0.68
CA GLU A 83 -1.52 11.07 0.14
C GLU A 83 -2.71 10.13 -0.05
N ASN A 84 -3.94 10.55 0.25
CA ASN A 84 -5.15 9.75 0.01
C ASN A 84 -6.23 10.57 -0.70
N VAL A 85 -7.03 9.91 -1.53
CA VAL A 85 -8.16 10.53 -2.25
C VAL A 85 -9.16 11.21 -1.31
N ASP A 86 -9.36 10.67 -0.10
CA ASP A 86 -10.28 11.27 0.88
C ASP A 86 -9.77 12.56 1.53
N MET A 87 -8.54 12.98 1.23
CA MET A 87 -7.93 14.23 1.71
C MET A 87 -8.01 15.37 0.68
N LEU A 88 -8.51 15.10 -0.52
CA LEU A 88 -8.59 16.09 -1.60
C LEU A 88 -9.67 17.14 -1.28
N SER A 89 -9.37 18.40 -1.56
CA SER A 89 -10.25 19.53 -1.24
C SER A 89 -10.96 20.10 -2.48
N SER A 90 -10.47 19.77 -3.68
CA SER A 90 -11.01 20.26 -4.95
C SER A 90 -11.04 19.19 -6.03
N ARG A 91 -11.69 19.50 -7.16
CA ARG A 91 -11.71 18.60 -8.33
C ARG A 91 -10.41 18.69 -9.13
N GLU A 92 -9.75 19.83 -9.07
CA GLU A 92 -8.43 20.06 -9.64
C GLU A 92 -7.39 19.16 -8.96
N ASP A 93 -7.41 19.10 -7.61
CA ASP A 93 -6.52 18.22 -6.84
C ASP A 93 -6.66 16.75 -7.26
N PHE A 94 -7.86 16.34 -7.71
CA PHE A 94 -8.08 14.97 -8.19
C PHE A 94 -7.22 14.66 -9.40
N VAL A 95 -7.11 15.55 -10.39
CA VAL A 95 -6.27 15.31 -11.57
C VAL A 95 -4.79 15.27 -11.21
N ASP A 96 -4.35 16.18 -10.34
CA ASP A 96 -2.97 16.23 -9.86
C ASP A 96 -2.64 14.97 -9.06
N PHE A 97 -3.57 14.46 -8.24
CA PHE A 97 -3.40 13.22 -7.48
C PHE A 97 -3.13 12.01 -8.39
N PHE A 98 -3.89 11.84 -9.47
CA PHE A 98 -3.62 10.76 -10.44
C PHE A 98 -2.28 10.97 -11.17
N THR A 99 -1.92 12.22 -11.44
CA THR A 99 -0.62 12.55 -12.04
C THR A 99 0.53 12.17 -11.11
N ALA A 100 0.43 12.49 -9.82
CA ALA A 100 1.38 12.06 -8.80
C ALA A 100 1.42 10.53 -8.63
N ALA A 101 0.25 9.87 -8.59
CA ALA A 101 0.19 8.41 -8.46
C ALA A 101 0.93 7.69 -9.60
N ASN A 102 0.85 8.20 -10.83
CA ASN A 102 1.58 7.65 -11.99
C ASN A 102 3.08 7.94 -11.98
N LYS A 103 3.54 8.87 -11.13
CA LYS A 103 4.96 9.22 -10.96
C LYS A 103 5.62 8.46 -9.80
N MET A 104 4.88 7.62 -9.07
CA MET A 104 5.47 6.85 -7.97
C MET A 104 6.55 5.90 -8.48
N GLU A 105 7.71 5.96 -7.83
CA GLU A 105 8.88 5.12 -8.06
C GLU A 105 9.48 4.68 -6.71
N GLU A 106 10.39 3.71 -6.73
CA GLU A 106 11.11 3.20 -5.54
C GLU A 106 12.28 4.11 -5.14
#